data_AF-D5BGB0-F1
#
_entry.id   AF-D5BGB0-F1
#
_cell.length_a   1.000
_cell.length_b   1.000
_cell.length_c   1.000
_cell.angle_alpha   90.00
_cell.angle_beta   90.00
_cell.angle_gamma   90.00
#
_symmetry.space_group_name_H-M   'P 1'
#
loop_
_entity.id
_entity.type
_entity.pdbx_description
1 polymer ?
#
loop_
_entity_poly.entity_id
_entity_poly.type
_entity_poly.pdbx_seq_one_letter_code
_entity_poly.pdbx_strand_id
1 'polypeptide(L)'
;MNYNPTDIFTTSDLKKIINQNEIHSDIIIRGGSIKKLEKVEKVNGFLGVSDSTLESFGTLKEVKGNLFISTNSVYSKIKSLDNLEYVGGDLILRYSNIENLGSLKKVGGKLSLRDTKIKNLGFLEFVGGDLFLPKRIEKEIDLTNLTVKGKIKFWNDSKTRRKIVPKSEIGYSNYDKLIPHWRHRHIYSFREITEANSEQLAFYHIYKSFFLDGRYIDLKGNDNYSFILLYDLLENPNSDFNQLQNQLKKLSKYYPKTKIYGECLIVEKLESSKNFEKAWELISQKEYINVQKIIEYENKLNRELLNGELVIKLGGYSHLTEFGQKNINEIKPFVDIQLERYKLEKETKFFDLFVQNGKPITTEIPIKIEKEKTLFGILKKFEIKTIQEYKSSYYEDYFLSKAEYEHYKAIDDFQAESGYENSLPHVVEKAILNQCRLILKQSEDLYRETLGMPKVGEGWISETELFYKISEYFKKDEVIHHASPKWLGRQHLDIYFPKLNIGIEYQGAQHYEPIEFFGGQEAFEKTIERDKRKKQLCEKNKCDLIYVDKGYEITEIITHIEKIKIGAQKYL
;
A
#
# COMPACT_ATOMS: atom_id res chain seq x y z
N MET A 1 31.70 17.02 11.04
CA MET A 1 31.08 18.36 10.95
C MET A 1 29.60 18.16 10.70
N ASN A 2 28.73 18.62 11.61
CA ASN A 2 27.29 18.55 11.37
C ASN A 2 26.95 19.48 10.20
N TYR A 3 26.56 18.88 9.07
CA TYR A 3 26.03 19.60 7.93
C TYR A 3 24.69 20.22 8.35
N ASN A 4 24.68 21.53 8.62
CA ASN A 4 23.50 22.21 9.17
C ASN A 4 23.25 23.52 8.41
N PRO A 5 22.59 23.45 7.23
CA PRO A 5 22.27 24.65 6.46
C PRO A 5 21.35 25.58 7.24
N THR A 6 21.43 26.88 6.96
CA THR A 6 20.64 27.91 7.67
C THR A 6 19.24 28.00 7.07
N ASP A 7 18.21 27.72 7.87
CA ASP A 7 16.83 27.92 7.44
C ASP A 7 16.45 29.41 7.45
N ILE A 8 15.91 29.90 6.34
CA ILE A 8 15.50 31.29 6.12
C ILE A 8 13.99 31.32 5.91
N PHE A 9 13.28 31.95 6.86
CA PHE A 9 11.81 31.96 6.88
C PHE A 9 11.20 33.32 6.51
N THR A 10 11.95 34.42 6.70
CA THR A 10 11.45 35.78 6.47
C THR A 10 12.37 36.59 5.56
N THR A 11 11.80 37.62 4.92
CA THR A 11 12.58 38.57 4.12
C THR A 11 13.62 39.31 4.97
N SER A 12 13.36 39.50 6.27
CA SER A 12 14.34 40.08 7.20
C SER A 12 15.55 39.15 7.41
N ASP A 13 15.30 37.86 7.60
CA ASP A 13 16.36 36.84 7.72
C ASP A 13 17.22 36.80 6.45
N LEU A 14 16.57 36.80 5.29
CA LEU A 14 17.25 36.80 4.00
C LEU A 14 18.12 38.05 3.82
N LYS A 15 17.60 39.24 4.16
CA LYS A 15 18.37 40.51 4.05
C LYS A 15 19.62 40.53 4.92
N LYS A 16 19.61 39.89 6.09
CA LYS A 16 20.75 39.88 7.02
C LYS A 16 21.96 39.11 6.48
N ILE A 17 21.73 38.16 5.57
CA ILE A 17 22.78 37.27 5.06
C ILE A 17 23.24 37.65 3.65
N ILE A 18 22.57 38.60 3.00
CA ILE A 18 22.99 39.12 1.69
C ILE A 18 24.12 40.11 1.90
N ASN A 19 25.25 39.86 1.23
CA ASN A 19 26.38 40.77 1.14
C ASN A 19 26.69 41.02 -0.33
N GLN A 20 26.59 42.27 -0.79
CA GLN A 20 26.87 42.66 -2.19
C GLN A 20 26.16 41.77 -3.23
N ASN A 21 24.87 41.50 -3.04
CA ASN A 21 24.06 40.58 -3.84
C ASN A 21 24.49 39.09 -3.80
N GLU A 22 25.38 38.70 -2.89
CA GLU A 22 25.82 37.32 -2.70
C GLU A 22 25.42 36.76 -1.34
N ILE A 23 25.30 35.43 -1.25
CA ILE A 23 25.12 34.67 0.00
C ILE A 23 26.29 33.69 0.13
N HIS A 24 27.03 33.74 1.24
CA HIS A 24 28.26 32.97 1.47
C HIS A 24 28.08 31.75 2.41
N SER A 25 26.85 31.27 2.54
CA SER A 25 26.49 30.15 3.40
C SER A 25 25.53 29.18 2.69
N ASP A 26 25.41 27.98 3.25
CA ASP A 26 24.39 27.01 2.87
C ASP A 26 23.04 27.44 3.47
N ILE A 27 22.03 27.59 2.64
CA ILE A 27 20.70 28.08 3.06
C ILE A 27 19.56 27.21 2.57
N ILE A 28 18.45 27.21 3.32
CA ILE A 28 17.17 26.64 2.89
C ILE A 28 16.08 27.68 3.06
N ILE A 29 15.43 28.05 1.96
CA ILE A 29 14.25 28.92 1.98
C ILE A 29 13.03 28.09 2.36
N ARG A 30 12.30 28.54 3.39
CA ARG A 30 11.12 27.86 3.94
C ARG A 30 9.96 28.82 4.16
N GLY A 31 8.75 28.27 4.29
CA GLY A 31 7.57 29.03 4.69
C GLY A 31 7.06 30.00 3.61
N GLY A 32 6.17 30.91 4.00
CA GLY A 32 5.41 31.70 3.04
C GLY A 32 5.75 33.18 2.92
N SER A 33 6.70 33.69 3.70
CA SER A 33 7.01 35.13 3.74
C SER A 33 7.87 35.59 2.56
N ILE A 34 8.68 34.69 1.99
CA ILE A 34 9.61 35.01 0.90
C ILE A 34 8.95 34.61 -0.43
N LYS A 35 8.66 35.61 -1.27
CA LYS A 35 8.06 35.40 -2.60
C LYS A 35 9.10 35.34 -3.71
N LYS A 36 10.20 36.08 -3.56
CA LYS A 36 11.27 36.19 -4.55
C LYS A 36 12.62 36.33 -3.85
N LEU A 37 13.68 35.84 -4.46
CA LEU A 37 15.06 36.13 -4.06
C LEU A 37 15.53 37.42 -4.73
N GLU A 38 14.98 38.55 -4.30
CA GLU A 38 15.39 39.86 -4.82
C GLU A 38 16.76 40.24 -4.29
N LYS A 39 17.59 40.86 -5.16
CA LYS A 39 18.95 41.30 -4.82
C LYS A 39 19.87 40.17 -4.39
N VAL A 40 19.60 38.95 -4.86
CA VAL A 40 20.53 37.83 -4.77
C VAL A 40 20.89 37.46 -6.20
N GLU A 41 22.16 37.62 -6.57
CA GLU A 41 22.70 37.21 -7.87
C GLU A 41 23.45 35.88 -7.75
N LYS A 42 24.03 35.59 -6.57
CA LYS A 42 24.86 34.42 -6.36
C LYS A 42 24.70 33.81 -4.97
N VAL A 43 24.62 32.48 -4.91
CA VAL A 43 24.78 31.70 -3.67
C VAL A 43 26.07 30.90 -3.78
N ASN A 44 27.07 31.25 -2.97
CA ASN A 44 28.37 30.59 -2.94
C ASN A 44 28.34 29.22 -2.24
N GLY A 45 27.28 28.93 -1.50
CA GLY A 45 27.02 27.63 -0.91
C GLY A 45 25.90 26.86 -1.60
N PHE A 46 25.18 26.09 -0.81
CA PHE A 46 23.98 25.34 -1.15
C PHE A 46 22.70 26.18 -1.09
N LEU A 47 21.74 25.88 -1.97
CA LEU A 47 20.40 26.46 -1.94
C LEU A 47 19.31 25.40 -1.93
N GLY A 48 18.64 25.24 -0.80
CA GLY A 48 17.39 24.49 -0.69
C GLY A 48 16.17 25.39 -0.81
N VAL A 49 15.12 24.91 -1.47
CA VAL A 49 13.76 25.46 -1.34
C VAL A 49 12.86 24.34 -0.86
N SER A 50 12.39 24.44 0.38
CA SER A 50 11.67 23.34 1.05
C SER A 50 10.40 23.83 1.70
N ASP A 51 9.26 23.30 1.26
CA ASP A 51 7.93 23.70 1.75
C ASP A 51 7.76 25.23 1.78
N SER A 52 8.20 25.89 0.70
CA SER A 52 8.17 27.34 0.54
C SER A 52 7.09 27.79 -0.44
N THR A 53 6.58 29.00 -0.25
CA THR A 53 5.71 29.67 -1.25
C THR A 53 6.48 30.56 -2.22
N LEU A 54 7.80 30.41 -2.30
CA LEU A 54 8.64 31.11 -3.28
C LEU A 54 8.04 30.94 -4.68
N GLU A 55 7.94 32.05 -5.40
CA GLU A 55 7.30 32.13 -6.71
C GLU A 55 8.35 32.28 -7.82
N SER A 56 9.50 32.87 -7.49
CA SER A 56 10.58 33.15 -8.44
C SER A 56 11.94 33.20 -7.73
N PHE A 57 12.99 32.75 -8.41
CA PHE A 57 14.39 32.93 -8.01
C PHE A 57 14.91 34.35 -8.30
N GLY A 58 14.11 35.20 -8.96
CA GLY A 58 14.41 36.62 -9.12
C GLY A 58 15.69 36.86 -9.93
N THR A 59 16.64 37.57 -9.33
CA THR A 59 17.91 37.97 -9.97
C THR A 59 19.00 36.89 -9.90
N LEU A 60 18.72 35.74 -9.29
CA LEU A 60 19.72 34.70 -9.05
C LEU A 60 20.24 34.13 -10.38
N LYS A 61 21.56 34.17 -10.57
CA LYS A 61 22.26 33.66 -11.76
C LYS A 61 23.13 32.43 -11.46
N GLU A 62 23.62 32.30 -10.24
CA GLU A 62 24.57 31.23 -9.89
C GLU A 62 24.33 30.64 -8.50
N VAL A 63 24.38 29.31 -8.41
CA VAL A 63 24.54 28.56 -7.17
C VAL A 63 25.79 27.69 -7.28
N LYS A 64 26.82 27.95 -6.46
CA LYS A 64 28.08 27.16 -6.53
C LYS A 64 27.92 25.74 -5.98
N GLY A 65 27.07 25.55 -4.97
CA GLY A 65 26.79 24.24 -4.38
C GLY A 65 25.65 23.50 -5.07
N ASN A 66 24.98 22.61 -4.33
CA ASN A 66 23.78 21.92 -4.82
C ASN A 66 22.55 22.84 -4.72
N LEU A 67 21.56 22.57 -5.57
CA LEU A 67 20.23 23.17 -5.49
C LEU A 67 19.17 22.07 -5.44
N PHE A 68 18.20 22.19 -4.52
CA PHE A 68 17.01 21.33 -4.56
C PHE A 68 15.72 22.11 -4.35
N ILE A 69 14.63 21.59 -4.92
CA ILE A 69 13.27 22.03 -4.60
C ILE A 69 12.50 20.82 -4.05
N SER A 70 11.98 20.94 -2.83
CA SER A 70 11.15 19.90 -2.19
C SER A 70 9.79 20.46 -1.74
N THR A 71 8.76 19.68 -2.02
CA THR A 71 7.37 19.99 -1.67
C THR A 71 6.73 18.78 -1.00
N ASN A 72 6.53 18.86 0.31
CA ASN A 72 5.88 17.82 1.10
C ASN A 72 4.49 18.26 1.55
N SER A 73 4.37 19.53 1.95
CA SER A 73 3.15 20.10 2.54
C SER A 73 2.71 21.40 1.88
N VAL A 74 3.61 22.14 1.23
CA VAL A 74 3.30 23.41 0.56
C VAL A 74 3.38 23.25 -0.95
N TYR A 75 2.35 23.75 -1.64
CA TYR A 75 2.34 23.83 -3.10
C TYR A 75 3.42 24.81 -3.57
N SER A 76 4.44 24.31 -4.28
CA SER A 76 5.45 25.19 -4.90
C SER A 76 4.83 25.95 -6.06
N LYS A 77 5.05 27.27 -6.08
CA LYS A 77 4.62 28.14 -7.18
C LYS A 77 5.69 28.30 -8.26
N ILE A 78 6.89 27.77 -8.04
CA ILE A 78 8.03 27.88 -8.96
C ILE A 78 7.77 27.02 -10.19
N LYS A 79 7.68 27.68 -11.35
CA LYS A 79 7.51 27.04 -12.66
C LYS A 79 8.76 27.10 -13.54
N SER A 80 9.69 28.00 -13.22
CA SER A 80 10.95 28.21 -13.93
C SER A 80 12.11 28.41 -12.95
N LEU A 81 13.33 28.20 -13.41
CA LEU A 81 14.55 28.60 -12.70
C LEU A 81 14.92 30.08 -12.97
N ASP A 82 14.10 30.79 -13.73
CA ASP A 82 14.26 32.21 -14.07
C ASP A 82 15.64 32.49 -14.71
N ASN A 83 16.43 33.37 -14.09
CA ASN A 83 17.73 33.83 -14.58
C ASN A 83 18.91 32.92 -14.16
N LEU A 84 18.64 31.79 -13.49
CA LEU A 84 19.70 30.91 -13.01
C LEU A 84 20.43 30.27 -14.19
N GLU A 85 21.73 30.55 -14.35
CA GLU A 85 22.56 30.07 -15.46
C GLU A 85 23.42 28.87 -15.06
N TYR A 86 23.88 28.82 -13.81
CA TYR A 86 24.84 27.82 -13.34
C TYR A 86 24.50 27.24 -11.96
N VAL A 87 24.53 25.90 -11.87
CA VAL A 87 24.56 25.16 -10.60
C VAL A 87 25.85 24.34 -10.56
N GLY A 88 26.73 24.59 -9.58
CA GLY A 88 28.03 23.91 -9.50
C GLY A 88 27.95 22.47 -8.98
N GLY A 89 26.96 22.16 -8.15
CA GLY A 89 26.70 20.82 -7.62
C GLY A 89 25.54 20.10 -8.31
N ASP A 90 24.85 19.27 -7.53
CA ASP A 90 23.64 18.55 -7.95
C ASP A 90 22.43 19.49 -8.02
N LEU A 91 21.60 19.33 -9.04
CA LEU A 91 20.32 20.01 -9.21
C LEU A 91 19.17 18.99 -9.12
N ILE A 92 18.49 18.97 -7.98
CA ILE A 92 17.41 18.02 -7.68
C ILE A 92 16.06 18.73 -7.74
N LEU A 93 15.38 18.60 -8.88
CA LEU A 93 14.06 19.20 -9.14
C LEU A 93 12.96 18.16 -9.17
N ARG A 94 13.27 16.92 -8.80
CA ARG A 94 12.27 15.85 -8.74
C ARG A 94 11.06 16.35 -7.99
N TYR A 95 9.86 16.00 -8.47
CA TYR A 95 8.63 16.27 -7.74
C TYR A 95 8.19 17.75 -7.65
N SER A 96 8.94 18.67 -8.29
CA SER A 96 8.60 20.08 -8.35
C SER A 96 7.62 20.42 -9.49
N ASN A 97 7.09 21.64 -9.47
CA ASN A 97 6.21 22.17 -10.52
C ASN A 97 6.96 22.83 -11.67
N ILE A 98 8.26 22.57 -11.82
CA ILE A 98 9.08 23.13 -12.90
C ILE A 98 8.55 22.67 -14.26
N GLU A 99 8.30 23.65 -15.13
CA GLU A 99 7.81 23.51 -16.50
C GLU A 99 8.93 23.83 -17.52
N ASN A 100 9.89 24.68 -17.16
CA ASN A 100 11.06 25.02 -17.99
C ASN A 100 12.30 25.35 -17.12
N LEU A 101 13.50 25.21 -17.68
CA LEU A 101 14.78 25.45 -16.96
C LEU A 101 15.22 26.92 -16.97
N GLY A 102 14.43 27.84 -17.53
CA GLY A 102 14.83 29.25 -17.66
C GLY A 102 16.14 29.40 -18.43
N SER A 103 17.05 30.21 -17.89
CA SER A 103 18.38 30.49 -18.47
C SER A 103 19.46 29.47 -18.12
N LEU A 104 19.11 28.30 -17.55
CA LEU A 104 20.10 27.35 -17.06
C LEU A 104 20.93 26.75 -18.20
N LYS A 105 22.25 26.96 -18.14
CA LYS A 105 23.22 26.47 -19.12
C LYS A 105 24.00 25.27 -18.61
N LYS A 106 24.34 25.24 -17.31
CA LYS A 106 25.28 24.25 -16.78
C LYS A 106 24.91 23.74 -15.39
N VAL A 107 25.00 22.42 -15.23
CA VAL A 107 24.94 21.72 -13.94
C VAL A 107 26.25 20.94 -13.76
N GLY A 108 27.01 21.21 -12.70
CA GLY A 108 28.28 20.54 -12.44
C GLY A 108 28.14 19.10 -11.94
N GLY A 109 27.04 18.80 -11.23
CA GLY A 109 26.71 17.47 -10.72
C GLY A 109 25.56 16.79 -11.48
N LYS A 110 24.79 15.99 -10.74
CA LYS A 110 23.60 15.29 -11.21
C LYS A 110 22.44 16.25 -11.44
N LEU A 111 21.70 16.07 -12.53
CA LEU A 111 20.44 16.76 -12.80
C LEU A 111 19.27 15.76 -12.74
N SER A 112 18.35 15.95 -11.79
CA SER A 112 17.14 15.13 -11.67
C SER A 112 15.89 15.94 -11.98
N LEU A 113 15.28 15.67 -13.14
CA LEU A 113 14.03 16.25 -13.65
C LEU A 113 12.85 15.28 -13.60
N ARG A 114 13.01 14.14 -12.93
CA ARG A 114 11.94 13.13 -12.75
C ARG A 114 10.69 13.76 -12.14
N ASP A 115 9.50 13.31 -12.55
CA ASP A 115 8.25 13.76 -11.93
C ASP A 115 8.04 15.30 -11.97
N THR A 116 8.68 16.01 -12.90
CA THR A 116 8.45 17.44 -13.20
C THR A 116 7.48 17.59 -14.37
N LYS A 117 7.14 18.82 -14.77
CA LYS A 117 6.32 19.13 -15.96
C LYS A 117 7.17 19.55 -17.18
N ILE A 118 8.48 19.34 -17.13
CA ILE A 118 9.40 19.72 -18.21
C ILE A 118 8.99 19.07 -19.54
N LYS A 119 9.15 19.82 -20.64
CA LYS A 119 8.95 19.35 -22.03
C LYS A 119 10.23 19.40 -22.87
N ASN A 120 11.15 20.32 -22.58
CA ASN A 120 12.46 20.46 -23.23
C ASN A 120 13.50 20.98 -22.21
N LEU A 121 14.77 21.01 -22.59
CA LEU A 121 15.87 21.42 -21.69
C LEU A 121 16.32 22.88 -21.88
N GLY A 122 15.64 23.65 -22.73
CA GLY A 122 15.98 25.05 -22.99
C GLY A 122 17.44 25.23 -23.43
N PHE A 123 18.17 26.08 -22.71
CA PHE A 123 19.57 26.43 -23.00
C PHE A 123 20.60 25.53 -22.30
N LEU A 124 20.20 24.36 -21.79
CA LEU A 124 21.11 23.48 -21.07
C LEU A 124 22.15 22.88 -22.02
N GLU A 125 23.43 23.13 -21.74
CA GLU A 125 24.58 22.73 -22.55
C GLU A 125 25.42 21.64 -21.87
N PHE A 126 25.42 21.58 -20.53
CA PHE A 126 26.31 20.67 -19.79
C PHE A 126 25.72 20.12 -18.48
N VAL A 127 25.88 18.81 -18.28
CA VAL A 127 25.63 18.09 -17.01
C VAL A 127 26.85 17.24 -16.66
N GLY A 128 27.51 17.53 -15.54
CA GLY A 128 28.72 16.83 -15.12
C GLY A 128 28.49 15.48 -14.43
N GLY A 129 27.25 15.18 -14.01
CA GLY A 129 26.83 13.90 -13.45
C GLY A 129 25.79 13.17 -14.29
N ASP A 130 24.95 12.40 -13.62
CA ASP A 130 23.81 11.72 -14.26
C ASP A 130 22.69 12.70 -14.62
N LEU A 131 21.97 12.41 -15.70
CA LEU A 131 20.76 13.13 -16.12
C LEU A 131 19.55 12.21 -16.03
N PHE A 132 18.61 12.53 -15.12
CA PHE A 132 17.37 11.77 -14.96
C PHE A 132 16.17 12.54 -15.51
N LEU A 133 15.50 11.95 -16.50
CA LEU A 133 14.40 12.55 -17.26
C LEU A 133 13.09 11.79 -17.07
N PRO A 134 11.94 12.44 -17.26
CA PRO A 134 10.66 11.75 -17.38
C PRO A 134 10.58 10.89 -18.64
N LYS A 135 10.05 9.66 -18.54
CA LYS A 135 9.94 8.73 -19.68
C LYS A 135 9.06 9.26 -20.80
N ARG A 136 8.05 10.07 -20.47
CA ARG A 136 7.09 10.62 -21.44
C ARG A 136 7.72 11.53 -22.50
N ILE A 137 8.88 12.15 -22.24
CA ILE A 137 9.55 13.04 -23.21
C ILE A 137 10.67 12.33 -24.00
N GLU A 138 10.91 11.05 -23.75
CA GLU A 138 12.04 10.30 -24.32
C GLU A 138 12.08 10.34 -25.85
N LYS A 139 10.92 10.33 -26.50
CA LYS A 139 10.82 10.32 -27.97
C LYS A 139 10.89 11.71 -28.60
N GLU A 140 10.69 12.77 -27.82
CA GLU A 140 10.55 14.15 -28.31
C GLU A 140 11.72 15.05 -27.93
N ILE A 141 12.54 14.63 -26.97
CA ILE A 141 13.61 15.46 -26.41
C ILE A 141 14.83 15.49 -27.34
N ASP A 142 15.28 16.71 -27.67
CA ASP A 142 16.56 16.92 -28.34
C ASP A 142 17.70 17.02 -27.33
N LEU A 143 18.75 16.22 -27.54
CA LEU A 143 19.95 16.14 -26.71
C LEU A 143 21.24 16.36 -27.50
N THR A 144 21.13 16.73 -28.78
CA THR A 144 22.28 16.81 -29.70
C THR A 144 23.39 17.76 -29.23
N ASN A 145 23.01 18.89 -28.64
CA ASN A 145 23.92 19.92 -28.14
C ASN A 145 24.20 19.83 -26.63
N LEU A 146 23.77 18.75 -25.97
CA LEU A 146 23.93 18.57 -24.53
C LEU A 146 25.08 17.61 -24.21
N THR A 147 26.09 18.10 -23.49
CA THR A 147 27.16 17.26 -22.94
C THR A 147 26.76 16.69 -21.59
N VAL A 148 26.61 15.36 -21.48
CA VAL A 148 26.41 14.66 -20.21
C VAL A 148 27.59 13.75 -19.92
N LYS A 149 28.26 13.94 -18.77
CA LYS A 149 29.39 13.09 -18.36
C LYS A 149 28.97 11.78 -17.69
N GLY A 150 27.82 11.76 -17.03
CA GLY A 150 27.24 10.57 -16.42
C GLY A 150 26.24 9.83 -17.32
N LYS A 151 25.34 9.07 -16.71
CA LYS A 151 24.31 8.30 -17.43
C LYS A 151 23.04 9.12 -17.65
N ILE A 152 22.45 8.99 -18.82
CA ILE A 152 21.10 9.49 -19.12
C ILE A 152 20.10 8.36 -18.83
N LYS A 153 19.08 8.63 -17.99
CA LYS A 153 18.04 7.66 -17.65
C LYS A 153 16.64 8.25 -17.68
N PHE A 154 15.70 7.47 -18.19
CA PHE A 154 14.29 7.83 -18.28
C PHE A 154 13.45 7.03 -17.27
N TRP A 155 12.52 7.71 -16.58
CA TRP A 155 11.70 7.11 -15.52
C TRP A 155 10.22 7.41 -15.72
N ASN A 156 9.36 6.40 -15.51
CA ASN A 156 7.93 6.63 -15.42
C ASN A 156 7.62 7.57 -14.24
N ASP A 157 6.67 8.47 -14.45
CA ASP A 157 6.19 9.33 -13.37
C ASP A 157 5.52 8.49 -12.27
N SER A 158 5.69 8.92 -11.02
CA SER A 158 5.14 8.27 -9.84
C SER A 158 3.62 8.29 -9.88
N LYS A 159 3.01 7.10 -9.85
CA LYS A 159 1.56 6.94 -9.71
C LYS A 159 1.06 7.08 -8.26
N THR A 160 1.96 6.90 -7.29
CA THR A 160 1.63 6.80 -5.86
C THR A 160 1.84 8.10 -5.08
N ARG A 161 2.54 9.08 -5.64
CA ARG A 161 2.78 10.34 -4.93
C ARG A 161 1.49 11.15 -4.81
N ARG A 162 1.16 11.51 -3.58
CA ARG A 162 0.07 12.45 -3.27
C ARG A 162 0.30 13.78 -3.99
N LYS A 163 -0.64 14.16 -4.86
CA LYS A 163 -0.60 15.47 -5.52
C LYS A 163 -0.88 16.55 -4.49
N ILE A 164 0.05 17.47 -4.32
CA ILE A 164 -0.17 18.70 -3.57
C ILE A 164 -0.94 19.63 -4.51
N VAL A 165 -2.15 20.03 -4.13
CA VAL A 165 -3.00 20.92 -4.91
C VAL A 165 -2.76 22.39 -4.54
N PRO A 166 -2.95 23.33 -5.48
CA PRO A 166 -2.94 24.75 -5.19
C PRO A 166 -3.94 25.09 -4.07
N LYS A 167 -3.52 25.95 -3.14
CA LYS A 167 -4.35 26.32 -1.98
C LYS A 167 -5.63 27.08 -2.35
N SER A 168 -5.70 27.69 -3.54
CA SER A 168 -6.93 28.26 -4.10
C SER A 168 -8.04 27.23 -4.28
N GLU A 169 -7.69 25.95 -4.40
CA GLU A 169 -8.63 24.84 -4.55
C GLU A 169 -9.08 24.27 -3.19
N ILE A 170 -8.44 24.69 -2.08
CA ILE A 170 -8.68 24.15 -0.73
C ILE A 170 -9.77 24.95 0.02
N GLY A 171 -10.23 26.08 -0.51
CA GLY A 171 -11.33 26.86 0.09
C GLY A 171 -10.91 27.64 1.35
N TYR A 172 -9.64 28.02 1.47
CA TYR A 172 -9.19 28.92 2.55
C TYR A 172 -9.84 30.30 2.42
N SER A 173 -10.16 30.90 3.57
CA SER A 173 -10.58 32.28 3.67
C SER A 173 -9.41 33.22 3.44
N ASN A 174 -9.66 34.37 2.80
CA ASN A 174 -8.64 35.37 2.61
C ASN A 174 -8.26 36.00 3.97
N TYR A 175 -6.95 36.20 4.18
CA TYR A 175 -6.39 36.89 5.34
C TYR A 175 -5.23 37.75 4.85
N ASP A 176 -5.51 39.04 4.65
CA ASP A 176 -4.59 39.97 3.95
C ASP A 176 -3.45 40.48 4.83
N LYS A 177 -3.46 40.16 6.13
CA LYS A 177 -2.41 40.57 7.07
C LYS A 177 -1.25 39.55 7.09
N LEU A 178 -0.06 40.03 7.43
CA LEU A 178 1.10 39.17 7.66
C LEU A 178 0.84 38.24 8.85
N ILE A 179 1.17 36.96 8.68
CA ILE A 179 1.13 35.97 9.76
C ILE A 179 2.46 36.04 10.50
N PRO A 180 2.48 36.39 11.80
CA PRO A 180 3.71 36.44 12.58
C PRO A 180 4.41 35.09 12.55
N HIS A 181 5.67 35.07 12.12
CA HIS A 181 6.42 33.83 12.01
C HIS A 181 6.63 33.23 13.40
N TRP A 182 6.29 31.96 13.56
CA TRP A 182 6.59 31.19 14.77
C TRP A 182 7.64 30.14 14.43
N ARG A 183 8.87 30.35 14.92
CA ARG A 183 9.99 29.44 14.69
C ARG A 183 9.59 28.00 15.02
N HIS A 184 9.85 27.09 14.08
CA HIS A 184 9.48 25.69 14.24
C HIS A 184 10.06 25.13 15.54
N ARG A 185 9.19 24.43 16.27
CA ARG A 185 9.54 23.60 17.42
C ARG A 185 8.54 22.46 17.54
N HIS A 186 8.89 21.47 18.34
CA HIS A 186 7.94 20.44 18.72
C HIS A 186 6.97 21.00 19.76
N ILE A 187 5.67 20.95 19.45
CA ILE A 187 4.58 21.29 20.36
C ILE A 187 3.99 20.00 20.92
N TYR A 188 3.91 19.88 22.24
CA TYR A 188 3.37 18.71 22.94
C TYR A 188 2.18 19.01 23.86
N SER A 189 1.85 20.29 24.08
CA SER A 189 0.69 20.71 24.87
C SER A 189 0.26 22.15 24.56
N PHE A 190 -0.94 22.53 24.99
CA PHE A 190 -1.41 23.91 24.87
C PHE A 190 -0.58 24.90 25.70
N ARG A 191 0.02 24.45 26.81
CA ARG A 191 0.85 25.30 27.70
C ARG A 191 1.96 26.03 26.96
N GLU A 192 2.47 25.45 25.89
CA GLU A 192 3.53 26.06 25.12
C GLU A 192 3.13 27.37 24.42
N ILE A 193 1.84 27.74 24.39
CA ILE A 193 1.37 29.07 23.98
C ILE A 193 2.10 30.22 24.71
N THR A 194 2.57 29.99 25.94
CA THR A 194 3.27 31.01 26.76
C THR A 194 4.56 31.54 26.14
N GLU A 195 5.13 30.79 25.23
CA GLU A 195 6.35 31.15 24.50
C GLU A 195 6.08 32.02 23.27
N ALA A 196 4.79 32.26 22.95
CA ALA A 196 4.40 33.17 21.90
C ALA A 196 4.72 34.62 22.32
N ASN A 197 5.29 35.40 21.43
CA ASN A 197 5.32 36.85 21.62
C ASN A 197 3.91 37.46 21.43
N SER A 198 3.77 38.74 21.77
CA SER A 198 2.46 39.43 21.73
C SER A 198 1.79 39.41 20.35
N GLU A 199 2.56 39.50 19.26
CA GLU A 199 2.02 39.44 17.90
C GLU A 199 1.51 38.04 17.55
N GLN A 200 2.29 37.01 17.88
CA GLN A 200 1.93 35.60 17.67
C GLN A 200 0.68 35.22 18.47
N LEU A 201 0.59 35.65 19.73
CA LEU A 201 -0.57 35.40 20.58
C LEU A 201 -1.83 36.09 20.04
N ALA A 202 -1.72 37.37 19.62
CA ALA A 202 -2.82 38.09 19.01
C ALA A 202 -3.31 37.42 17.72
N PHE A 203 -2.38 36.96 16.87
CA PHE A 203 -2.74 36.21 15.66
C PHE A 203 -3.39 34.86 16.00
N TYR A 204 -2.89 34.13 17.01
CA TYR A 204 -3.47 32.85 17.43
C TYR A 204 -4.95 32.98 17.80
N HIS A 205 -5.33 34.01 18.55
CA HIS A 205 -6.73 34.23 18.91
C HIS A 205 -7.62 34.48 17.69
N ILE A 206 -7.15 35.26 16.71
CA ILE A 206 -7.85 35.49 15.44
C ILE A 206 -7.98 34.16 14.68
N TYR A 207 -6.89 33.42 14.56
CA TYR A 207 -6.84 32.13 13.88
C TYR A 207 -7.81 31.11 14.50
N LYS A 208 -7.82 30.98 15.83
CA LYS A 208 -8.75 30.10 16.56
C LYS A 208 -10.20 30.49 16.30
N SER A 209 -10.54 31.79 16.41
CA SER A 209 -11.90 32.29 16.14
C SER A 209 -12.34 31.96 14.71
N PHE A 210 -11.50 32.26 13.71
CA PHE A 210 -11.78 31.93 12.32
C PHE A 210 -12.04 30.43 12.15
N PHE A 211 -11.17 29.58 12.70
CA PHE A 211 -11.32 28.14 12.59
C PHE A 211 -12.64 27.62 13.17
N LEU A 212 -13.03 28.12 14.35
CA LEU A 212 -14.28 27.75 15.01
C LEU A 212 -15.51 28.22 14.23
N ASP A 213 -15.41 29.36 13.54
CA ASP A 213 -16.45 29.88 12.62
C ASP A 213 -16.50 29.15 11.27
N GLY A 214 -15.65 28.14 11.04
CA GLY A 214 -15.56 27.44 9.75
C GLY A 214 -14.85 28.24 8.65
N ARG A 215 -14.09 29.27 9.02
CA ARG A 215 -13.23 30.06 8.14
C ARG A 215 -11.78 29.62 8.34
N TYR A 216 -11.11 29.19 7.28
CA TYR A 216 -9.79 28.56 7.41
C TYR A 216 -8.71 29.49 6.86
N ILE A 217 -7.74 29.88 7.69
CA ILE A 217 -6.64 30.76 7.29
C ILE A 217 -5.45 29.91 6.83
N ASP A 218 -4.86 30.24 5.69
CA ASP A 218 -3.59 29.62 5.28
C ASP A 218 -2.46 30.11 6.17
N LEU A 219 -1.96 29.25 7.08
CA LEU A 219 -0.88 29.54 8.03
C LEU A 219 0.50 29.80 7.40
N LYS A 220 0.63 29.71 6.06
CA LYS A 220 1.87 30.00 5.32
C LYS A 220 3.09 29.20 5.82
N GLY A 221 2.85 27.98 6.31
CA GLY A 221 3.89 27.08 6.83
C GLY A 221 4.22 27.27 8.32
N ASN A 222 3.53 28.16 9.04
CA ASN A 222 3.66 28.32 10.49
C ASN A 222 2.85 27.25 11.23
N ASP A 223 3.29 26.00 11.15
CA ASP A 223 2.51 24.86 11.64
C ASP A 223 2.31 24.87 13.16
N ASN A 224 3.19 25.55 13.92
CA ASN A 224 3.05 25.68 15.38
C ASN A 224 1.65 26.19 15.78
N TYR A 225 1.05 27.13 15.03
CA TYR A 225 -0.32 27.59 15.33
C TYR A 225 -1.35 26.46 15.20
N SER A 226 -1.21 25.59 14.19
CA SER A 226 -2.12 24.45 14.03
C SER A 226 -1.93 23.40 15.12
N PHE A 227 -0.70 23.19 15.59
CA PHE A 227 -0.42 22.29 16.71
C PHE A 227 -0.89 22.86 18.05
N ILE A 228 -0.70 24.15 18.30
CA ILE A 228 -1.26 24.80 19.49
C ILE A 228 -2.79 24.68 19.48
N LEU A 229 -3.44 24.89 18.33
CA LEU A 229 -4.88 24.70 18.21
C LEU A 229 -5.30 23.23 18.42
N LEU A 230 -4.52 22.26 17.91
CA LEU A 230 -4.76 20.83 18.16
C LEU A 230 -4.86 20.55 19.67
N TYR A 231 -3.87 21.00 20.44
CA TYR A 231 -3.84 20.80 21.89
C TYR A 231 -4.88 21.65 22.63
N ASP A 232 -5.13 22.89 22.20
CA ASP A 232 -6.20 23.73 22.77
C ASP A 232 -7.57 23.03 22.66
N LEU A 233 -7.88 22.46 21.49
CA LEU A 233 -9.12 21.71 21.27
C LEU A 233 -9.18 20.42 22.12
N LEU A 234 -8.08 19.68 22.20
CA LEU A 234 -8.00 18.43 22.96
C LEU A 234 -8.07 18.65 24.48
N GLU A 235 -7.44 19.70 24.98
CA GLU A 235 -7.36 20.03 26.40
C GLU A 235 -8.57 20.85 26.89
N ASN A 236 -9.43 21.32 25.99
CA ASN A 236 -10.65 22.03 26.35
C ASN A 236 -11.61 21.11 27.15
N PRO A 237 -11.85 21.40 28.44
CA PRO A 237 -12.68 20.55 29.30
C PRO A 237 -14.17 20.59 28.92
N ASN A 238 -14.61 21.62 28.19
CA ASN A 238 -16.00 21.82 27.80
C ASN A 238 -16.34 21.25 26.42
N SER A 239 -15.39 20.60 25.75
CA SER A 239 -15.63 20.09 24.39
C SER A 239 -16.43 18.80 24.42
N ASP A 240 -17.58 18.79 23.75
CA ASP A 240 -18.27 17.55 23.39
C ASP A 240 -17.38 16.68 22.46
N PHE A 241 -17.48 15.36 22.58
CA PHE A 241 -16.63 14.44 21.82
C PHE A 241 -16.92 14.49 20.32
N ASN A 242 -18.19 14.52 19.91
CA ASN A 242 -18.56 14.58 18.49
C ASN A 242 -18.13 15.93 17.89
N GLN A 243 -18.29 17.01 18.66
CA GLN A 243 -17.77 18.32 18.29
C GLN A 243 -16.24 18.30 18.11
N LEU A 244 -15.50 17.74 19.07
CA LEU A 244 -14.04 17.60 19.01
C LEU A 244 -13.61 16.78 17.80
N GLN A 245 -14.24 15.62 17.56
CA GLN A 245 -13.92 14.77 16.42
C GLN A 245 -14.15 15.50 15.08
N ASN A 246 -15.25 16.26 14.96
CA ASN A 246 -15.52 17.08 13.78
C ASN A 246 -14.48 18.21 13.62
N GLN A 247 -14.09 18.86 14.72
CA GLN A 247 -13.03 19.87 14.71
C GLN A 247 -11.69 19.28 14.30
N LEU A 248 -11.28 18.12 14.84
CA LEU A 248 -10.04 17.46 14.43
C LEU A 248 -10.08 17.00 12.98
N LYS A 249 -11.23 16.52 12.48
CA LYS A 249 -11.42 16.19 11.06
C LYS A 249 -11.22 17.43 10.17
N LYS A 250 -11.78 18.57 10.56
CA LYS A 250 -11.57 19.86 9.88
C LYS A 250 -10.09 20.28 9.97
N LEU A 251 -9.48 20.18 11.15
CA LEU A 251 -8.07 20.52 11.37
C LEU A 251 -7.16 19.69 10.45
N SER A 252 -7.35 18.36 10.41
CA SER A 252 -6.62 17.44 9.53
C SER A 252 -6.82 17.72 8.04
N LYS A 253 -8.00 18.21 7.64
CA LYS A 253 -8.28 18.60 6.26
C LYS A 253 -7.50 19.85 5.84
N TYR A 254 -7.52 20.90 6.67
CA TYR A 254 -6.94 22.21 6.34
C TYR A 254 -5.49 22.37 6.80
N TYR A 255 -5.03 21.58 7.77
CA TYR A 255 -3.68 21.62 8.36
C TYR A 255 -3.15 20.18 8.53
N PRO A 256 -2.85 19.48 7.42
CA PRO A 256 -2.63 18.03 7.42
C PRO A 256 -1.45 17.54 8.26
N LYS A 257 -0.51 18.40 8.66
CA LYS A 257 0.59 18.03 9.57
C LYS A 257 0.08 17.62 10.96
N THR A 258 -1.10 18.07 11.38
CA THR A 258 -1.70 17.67 12.66
C THR A 258 -2.43 16.33 12.59
N LYS A 259 -2.63 15.75 11.39
CA LYS A 259 -3.53 14.59 11.20
C LYS A 259 -3.14 13.39 12.05
N ILE A 260 -1.91 12.92 11.91
CA ILE A 260 -1.43 11.72 12.60
C ILE A 260 -1.45 11.95 14.12
N TYR A 261 -1.03 13.13 14.57
CA TYR A 261 -1.04 13.51 15.99
C TYR A 261 -2.45 13.53 16.56
N GLY A 262 -3.39 14.18 15.87
CA GLY A 262 -4.78 14.25 16.30
C GLY A 262 -5.46 12.88 16.34
N GLU A 263 -5.18 12.02 15.37
CA GLU A 263 -5.69 10.63 15.34
C GLU A 263 -5.13 9.76 16.48
N CYS A 264 -3.88 9.97 16.89
CA CYS A 264 -3.32 9.29 18.07
C CYS A 264 -3.89 9.84 19.38
N LEU A 265 -3.84 11.16 19.57
CA LEU A 265 -4.25 11.82 20.82
C LEU A 265 -5.74 11.63 21.13
N ILE A 266 -6.61 11.58 20.11
CA ILE A 266 -8.04 11.29 20.35
C ILE A 266 -8.26 9.87 20.87
N VAL A 267 -7.47 8.89 20.38
CA VAL A 267 -7.51 7.51 20.86
C VAL A 267 -7.01 7.45 22.30
N GLU A 268 -5.88 8.10 22.62
CA GLU A 268 -5.35 8.18 23.99
C GLU A 268 -6.34 8.82 24.96
N LYS A 269 -7.05 9.88 24.53
CA LYS A 269 -8.09 10.53 25.34
C LYS A 269 -9.28 9.60 25.62
N LEU A 270 -9.70 8.80 24.63
CA LEU A 270 -10.77 7.80 24.79
C LEU A 270 -10.34 6.64 25.68
N GLU A 271 -9.10 6.15 25.53
CA GLU A 271 -8.54 5.12 26.39
C GLU A 271 -8.45 5.59 27.84
N SER A 272 -8.02 6.84 28.06
CA SER A 272 -7.93 7.46 29.39
C SER A 272 -9.30 7.63 30.06
N SER A 273 -10.36 7.82 29.28
CA SER A 273 -11.74 7.86 29.78
C SER A 273 -12.43 6.49 29.81
N LYS A 274 -11.69 5.40 29.55
CA LYS A 274 -12.18 4.01 29.47
C LYS A 274 -13.26 3.78 28.40
N ASN A 275 -13.38 4.67 27.40
CA ASN A 275 -14.28 4.50 26.27
C ASN A 275 -13.61 3.69 25.15
N PHE A 276 -13.38 2.39 25.42
CA PHE A 276 -12.66 1.50 24.52
C PHE A 276 -13.45 1.18 23.24
N GLU A 277 -14.78 1.13 23.27
CA GLU A 277 -15.59 0.88 22.06
C GLU A 277 -15.38 1.98 21.03
N LYS A 278 -15.46 3.24 21.45
CA LYS A 278 -15.24 4.36 20.52
C LYS A 278 -13.78 4.43 20.05
N ALA A 279 -12.82 4.12 20.93
CA ALA A 279 -11.42 4.09 20.55
C ALA A 279 -11.15 3.00 19.48
N TRP A 280 -11.76 1.83 19.64
CA TRP A 280 -11.68 0.75 18.67
C TRP A 280 -12.33 1.09 17.33
N GLU A 281 -13.47 1.77 17.33
CA GLU A 281 -14.12 2.25 16.11
C GLU A 281 -13.17 3.13 15.28
N LEU A 282 -12.34 3.97 15.92
CA LEU A 282 -11.35 4.79 15.24
C LEU A 282 -10.13 3.99 14.76
N ILE A 283 -9.65 3.04 15.58
CA ILE A 283 -8.48 2.21 15.24
C ILE A 283 -8.80 1.29 14.07
N SER A 284 -9.96 0.63 14.10
CA SER A 284 -10.40 -0.34 13.08
C SER A 284 -10.57 0.28 11.68
N GLN A 285 -10.79 1.59 11.59
CA GLN A 285 -10.87 2.34 10.33
C GLN A 285 -9.51 2.65 9.69
N LYS A 286 -8.39 2.47 10.41
CA LYS A 286 -7.06 2.71 9.86
C LYS A 286 -6.75 1.71 8.73
N GLU A 287 -5.95 2.17 7.77
CA GLU A 287 -5.47 1.34 6.65
C GLU A 287 -4.57 0.21 7.16
N TYR A 288 -3.76 0.50 8.18
CA TYR A 288 -2.89 -0.45 8.84
C TYR A 288 -3.21 -0.55 10.34
N ILE A 289 -3.28 -1.78 10.84
CA ILE A 289 -3.52 -2.09 12.26
C ILE A 289 -2.55 -3.21 12.64
N ASN A 290 -1.82 -3.01 13.74
CA ASN A 290 -0.92 -4.02 14.29
C ASN A 290 -1.73 -5.10 15.02
N VAL A 291 -1.36 -6.38 14.85
CA VAL A 291 -1.93 -7.55 15.52
C VAL A 291 -2.06 -7.38 17.04
N GLN A 292 -1.00 -6.90 17.70
CA GLN A 292 -0.98 -6.64 19.14
C GLN A 292 -2.06 -5.66 19.55
N LYS A 293 -2.37 -4.65 18.73
CA LYS A 293 -3.42 -3.66 19.04
C LYS A 293 -4.81 -4.29 18.98
N ILE A 294 -5.01 -5.28 18.10
CA ILE A 294 -6.26 -6.05 18.03
C ILE A 294 -6.42 -6.88 19.31
N ILE A 295 -5.39 -7.65 19.66
CA ILE A 295 -5.36 -8.49 20.88
C ILE A 295 -5.59 -7.64 22.15
N GLU A 296 -4.91 -6.49 22.25
CA GLU A 296 -5.09 -5.54 23.36
C GLU A 296 -6.56 -5.12 23.49
N TYR A 297 -7.23 -4.86 22.38
CA TYR A 297 -8.62 -4.43 22.37
C TYR A 297 -9.62 -5.56 22.58
N GLU A 298 -9.33 -6.79 22.13
CA GLU A 298 -10.16 -7.95 22.47
C GLU A 298 -10.19 -8.16 23.99
N ASN A 299 -9.04 -7.99 24.66
CA ASN A 299 -8.95 -8.03 26.12
C ASN A 299 -9.67 -6.85 26.78
N LYS A 300 -9.52 -5.62 26.29
CA LYS A 300 -10.20 -4.44 26.85
C LYS A 300 -11.73 -4.49 26.69
N LEU A 301 -12.21 -5.06 25.60
CA LEU A 301 -13.64 -5.15 25.26
C LEU A 301 -14.29 -6.48 25.66
N ASN A 302 -13.49 -7.48 26.02
CA ASN A 302 -13.92 -8.83 26.37
C ASN A 302 -14.79 -9.50 25.28
N ARG A 303 -14.41 -9.35 24.00
CA ARG A 303 -15.07 -9.95 22.85
C ARG A 303 -14.11 -10.12 21.67
N GLU A 304 -14.42 -11.05 20.77
CA GLU A 304 -13.69 -11.19 19.51
C GLU A 304 -13.91 -9.95 18.63
N LEU A 305 -12.83 -9.47 18.03
CA LEU A 305 -12.81 -8.34 17.11
C LEU A 305 -12.40 -8.76 15.71
N LEU A 306 -11.62 -9.84 15.57
CA LEU A 306 -11.19 -10.34 14.27
C LEU A 306 -12.41 -10.68 13.38
N ASN A 307 -12.41 -10.12 12.17
CA ASN A 307 -13.43 -10.32 11.15
C ASN A 307 -12.79 -10.28 9.76
N GLY A 308 -13.57 -10.49 8.70
CA GLY A 308 -13.09 -10.53 7.33
C GLY A 308 -12.33 -9.28 6.89
N GLU A 309 -12.76 -8.10 7.33
CA GLU A 309 -12.04 -6.84 7.05
C GLU A 309 -10.63 -6.85 7.67
N LEU A 310 -10.52 -7.24 8.94
CA LEU A 310 -9.24 -7.31 9.62
C LEU A 310 -8.34 -8.42 9.06
N VAL A 311 -8.90 -9.58 8.72
CA VAL A 311 -8.15 -10.67 8.10
C VAL A 311 -7.54 -10.23 6.77
N ILE A 312 -8.29 -9.49 5.93
CA ILE A 312 -7.78 -8.91 4.67
C ILE A 312 -6.64 -7.91 4.96
N LYS A 313 -6.80 -7.03 5.95
CA LYS A 313 -5.76 -6.05 6.33
C LYS A 313 -4.49 -6.71 6.84
N LEU A 314 -4.61 -7.77 7.65
CA LEU A 314 -3.48 -8.49 8.23
C LEU A 314 -2.78 -9.36 7.19
N GLY A 315 -3.52 -10.21 6.48
CA GLY A 315 -2.94 -11.15 5.51
C GLY A 315 -2.35 -10.45 4.28
N GLY A 316 -2.90 -9.30 3.91
CA GLY A 316 -2.77 -8.74 2.57
C GLY A 316 -3.51 -9.62 1.56
N TYR A 317 -3.57 -9.22 0.30
CA TYR A 317 -4.21 -10.03 -0.75
C TYR A 317 -3.36 -10.17 -2.02
N SER A 318 -2.10 -9.70 -1.99
CA SER A 318 -1.18 -9.83 -3.12
C SER A 318 -0.75 -11.28 -3.40
N HIS A 319 -0.95 -12.19 -2.45
CA HIS A 319 -0.70 -13.63 -2.61
C HIS A 319 -1.89 -14.40 -3.20
N LEU A 320 -3.05 -13.76 -3.31
CA LEU A 320 -4.20 -14.33 -4.04
C LEU A 320 -3.95 -14.30 -5.55
N THR A 321 -4.72 -15.07 -6.31
CA THR A 321 -4.62 -15.01 -7.77
C THR A 321 -5.02 -13.63 -8.30
N GLU A 322 -4.73 -13.33 -9.57
CA GLU A 322 -5.21 -12.09 -10.19
C GLU A 322 -6.74 -11.95 -10.12
N PHE A 323 -7.46 -13.09 -10.19
CA PHE A 323 -8.90 -13.14 -9.96
C PHE A 323 -9.23 -12.74 -8.51
N GLY A 324 -8.60 -13.35 -7.51
CA GLY A 324 -8.86 -13.02 -6.11
C GLY A 324 -8.58 -11.56 -5.77
N GLN A 325 -7.50 -10.99 -6.32
CA GLN A 325 -7.14 -9.58 -6.12
C GLN A 325 -8.18 -8.61 -6.69
N LYS A 326 -8.77 -8.93 -7.85
CA LYS A 326 -9.80 -8.10 -8.49
C LYS A 326 -11.17 -8.19 -7.81
N ASN A 327 -11.45 -9.29 -7.10
CA ASN A 327 -12.75 -9.59 -6.50
C ASN A 327 -12.69 -9.66 -4.96
N ILE A 328 -11.78 -8.91 -4.33
CA ILE A 328 -11.53 -9.00 -2.89
C ILE A 328 -12.75 -8.57 -2.04
N ASN A 329 -13.58 -7.66 -2.56
CA ASN A 329 -14.79 -7.20 -1.86
C ASN A 329 -15.87 -8.28 -1.85
N GLU A 330 -15.97 -9.05 -2.93
CA GLU A 330 -16.88 -10.19 -3.12
C GLU A 330 -16.40 -11.42 -2.34
N ILE A 331 -15.08 -11.57 -2.17
CA ILE A 331 -14.48 -12.63 -1.34
C ILE A 331 -14.68 -12.36 0.16
N LYS A 332 -14.73 -11.10 0.58
CA LYS A 332 -14.79 -10.71 2.00
C LYS A 332 -15.85 -11.45 2.84
N PRO A 333 -17.11 -11.63 2.42
CA PRO A 333 -18.09 -12.41 3.19
C PRO A 333 -17.68 -13.87 3.40
N PHE A 334 -16.94 -14.46 2.46
CA PHE A 334 -16.41 -15.83 2.59
C PHE A 334 -15.24 -15.91 3.57
N VAL A 335 -14.62 -14.78 3.91
CA VAL A 335 -13.57 -14.72 4.95
C VAL A 335 -14.19 -14.90 6.33
N ASP A 336 -15.33 -14.25 6.60
CA ASP A 336 -16.05 -14.46 7.87
C ASP A 336 -16.50 -15.92 8.02
N ILE A 337 -17.01 -16.53 6.94
CA ILE A 337 -17.40 -17.95 6.92
C ILE A 337 -16.18 -18.86 7.21
N GLN A 338 -15.05 -18.61 6.56
CA GLN A 338 -13.85 -19.43 6.77
C GLN A 338 -13.23 -19.22 8.15
N LEU A 339 -13.30 -18.00 8.70
CA LEU A 339 -12.84 -17.72 10.05
C LEU A 339 -13.66 -18.51 11.09
N GLU A 340 -14.99 -18.57 10.95
CA GLU A 340 -15.83 -19.39 11.83
C GLU A 340 -15.54 -20.89 11.68
N ARG A 341 -15.36 -21.39 10.45
CA ARG A 341 -14.95 -22.79 10.22
C ARG A 341 -13.61 -23.11 10.87
N TYR A 342 -12.64 -22.22 10.73
CA TYR A 342 -11.32 -22.37 11.34
C TYR A 342 -11.40 -22.44 12.86
N LYS A 343 -12.22 -21.59 13.51
CA LYS A 343 -12.45 -21.63 14.96
C LYS A 343 -13.11 -22.93 15.41
N LEU A 344 -14.08 -23.43 14.65
CA LEU A 344 -14.72 -24.72 14.93
C LEU A 344 -13.74 -25.89 14.81
N GLU A 345 -12.89 -25.91 13.79
CA GLU A 345 -11.86 -26.94 13.60
C GLU A 345 -10.83 -26.95 14.74
N LYS A 346 -10.45 -25.76 15.23
CA LYS A 346 -9.45 -25.61 16.29
C LYS A 346 -10.04 -25.66 17.71
N GLU A 347 -11.36 -25.69 17.83
CA GLU A 347 -12.10 -25.68 19.11
C GLU A 347 -11.72 -24.51 20.04
N THR A 348 -11.32 -23.36 19.46
CA THR A 348 -10.92 -22.19 20.23
C THR A 348 -11.04 -20.90 19.41
N LYS A 349 -10.93 -19.75 20.07
CA LYS A 349 -10.90 -18.45 19.39
C LYS A 349 -9.59 -18.29 18.62
N PHE A 350 -9.62 -17.48 17.56
CA PHE A 350 -8.48 -17.35 16.67
C PHE A 350 -7.20 -16.91 17.40
N PHE A 351 -7.25 -15.84 18.20
CA PHE A 351 -6.05 -15.33 18.89
C PHE A 351 -5.63 -16.19 20.08
N ASP A 352 -6.54 -16.95 20.69
CA ASP A 352 -6.23 -17.86 21.81
C ASP A 352 -5.29 -19.02 21.38
N LEU A 353 -5.18 -19.28 20.07
CA LEU A 353 -4.16 -20.18 19.50
C LEU A 353 -2.75 -19.63 19.60
N PHE A 354 -2.58 -18.32 19.73
CA PHE A 354 -1.27 -17.67 19.63
C PHE A 354 -0.88 -16.95 20.91
N VAL A 355 -1.86 -16.53 21.71
CA VAL A 355 -1.62 -15.76 22.93
C VAL A 355 -2.50 -16.24 24.09
N GLN A 356 -1.96 -16.14 25.30
CA GLN A 356 -2.68 -16.33 26.54
C GLN A 356 -2.61 -15.04 27.36
N ASN A 357 -3.76 -14.46 27.73
CA ASN A 357 -3.84 -13.16 28.40
C ASN A 357 -3.09 -12.03 27.66
N GLY A 358 -3.12 -12.06 26.34
CA GLY A 358 -2.43 -11.09 25.47
C GLY A 358 -0.91 -11.23 25.40
N LYS A 359 -0.34 -12.30 25.98
CA LYS A 359 1.09 -12.64 25.88
C LYS A 359 1.30 -13.89 25.03
N PRO A 360 2.42 -14.03 24.32
CA PRO A 360 2.78 -15.27 23.63
C PRO A 360 2.67 -16.49 24.55
N ILE A 361 2.30 -17.63 23.98
CA ILE A 361 2.33 -18.92 24.67
C ILE A 361 3.76 -19.21 25.18
N THR A 362 3.87 -19.46 26.48
CA THR A 362 5.13 -19.73 27.18
C THR A 362 5.17 -21.12 27.79
N THR A 363 6.37 -21.64 28.03
CA THR A 363 6.61 -22.82 28.88
C THR A 363 7.23 -22.42 30.20
N GLU A 364 6.88 -23.17 31.25
CA GLU A 364 7.52 -23.05 32.55
C GLU A 364 8.88 -23.72 32.54
N ILE A 365 9.94 -22.94 32.82
CA ILE A 365 11.30 -23.44 32.96
C ILE A 365 11.79 -23.15 34.38
N PRO A 366 12.20 -24.20 35.14
CA PRO A 366 12.80 -24.02 36.45
C PRO A 366 14.24 -23.53 36.31
N ILE A 367 14.51 -22.29 36.72
CA ILE A 367 15.87 -21.74 36.79
C ILE A 367 16.39 -21.85 38.21
N LYS A 368 17.61 -22.38 38.36
CA LYS A 368 18.36 -22.34 39.63
C LYS A 368 19.07 -21.00 39.76
N ILE A 369 18.59 -20.15 40.67
CA ILE A 369 19.24 -18.90 41.03
C ILE A 369 20.08 -19.15 42.28
N GLU A 370 21.36 -18.80 42.23
CA GLU A 370 22.28 -18.91 43.37
C GLU A 370 22.02 -17.74 44.33
N LYS A 371 21.70 -18.02 45.61
CA LYS A 371 21.62 -16.96 46.62
C LYS A 371 23.01 -16.48 46.99
N GLU A 372 23.16 -15.16 47.17
CA GLU A 372 24.40 -14.57 47.67
C GLU A 372 24.85 -15.21 48.97
N LYS A 373 26.18 -15.30 49.13
CA LYS A 373 26.87 -15.97 50.23
C LYS A 373 26.38 -15.44 51.58
N THR A 374 25.81 -16.31 52.42
CA THR A 374 25.70 -16.04 53.86
C THR A 374 27.09 -15.98 54.48
N LEU A 375 27.30 -15.05 55.42
CA LEU A 375 28.58 -14.66 56.03
C LEU A 375 29.44 -15.78 56.66
N PHE A 376 28.96 -17.03 56.69
CA PHE A 376 29.76 -18.20 57.04
C PHE A 376 29.60 -19.21 55.90
N GLY A 377 30.58 -19.22 55.00
CA GLY A 377 30.62 -20.10 53.84
C GLY A 377 30.64 -21.57 54.27
N ILE A 378 29.82 -22.39 53.59
CA ILE A 378 30.11 -23.79 53.16
C ILE A 378 28.91 -24.43 52.41
N LEU A 379 27.72 -23.82 52.29
CA LEU A 379 26.68 -24.32 51.38
C LEU A 379 26.13 -23.27 50.39
N LYS A 380 26.30 -23.54 49.09
CA LYS A 380 25.59 -22.85 48.00
C LYS A 380 24.11 -23.23 48.07
N LYS A 381 23.24 -22.29 48.42
CA LYS A 381 21.78 -22.51 48.45
C LYS A 381 21.18 -22.01 47.14
N PHE A 382 20.62 -22.92 46.35
CA PHE A 382 19.94 -22.60 45.10
C PHE A 382 18.44 -22.45 45.37
N GLU A 383 17.84 -21.40 44.85
CA GLU A 383 16.39 -21.26 44.77
C GLU A 383 15.95 -21.63 43.35
N ILE A 384 14.94 -22.49 43.23
CA ILE A 384 14.32 -22.78 41.94
C ILE A 384 13.24 -21.72 41.73
N LYS A 385 13.45 -20.83 40.77
CA LYS A 385 12.44 -19.89 40.31
C LYS A 385 11.91 -20.35 38.97
N THR A 386 10.61 -20.55 38.86
CA THR A 386 9.97 -20.84 37.57
C THR A 386 9.87 -19.54 36.79
N ILE A 387 10.45 -19.50 35.59
CA ILE A 387 10.19 -18.44 34.63
C ILE A 387 9.28 -18.96 33.51
N GLN A 388 8.51 -18.06 32.91
CA GLN A 388 7.77 -18.35 31.68
C GLN A 388 8.63 -17.92 30.50
N GLU A 389 9.10 -18.89 29.73
CA GLU A 389 9.93 -18.65 28.53
C GLU A 389 9.10 -18.86 27.27
N TYR A 390 9.31 -17.97 26.31
CA TYR A 390 8.66 -17.99 25.00
C TYR A 390 8.91 -19.31 24.26
N LYS A 391 7.85 -20.08 23.96
CA LYS A 391 7.96 -21.37 23.25
C LYS A 391 7.87 -21.18 21.75
N SER A 392 8.96 -20.75 21.11
CA SER A 392 8.99 -20.51 19.66
C SER A 392 8.58 -21.74 18.82
N SER A 393 8.94 -22.95 19.24
CA SER A 393 8.64 -24.19 18.49
C SER A 393 7.16 -24.52 18.39
N TYR A 394 6.33 -23.99 19.29
CA TYR A 394 4.87 -24.13 19.18
C TYR A 394 4.33 -23.48 17.89
N TYR A 395 4.99 -22.42 17.42
CA TYR A 395 4.49 -21.66 16.28
C TYR A 395 4.91 -22.24 14.93
N GLU A 396 5.85 -23.19 14.89
CA GLU A 396 6.40 -23.78 13.65
C GLU A 396 5.28 -24.33 12.74
N ASP A 397 4.27 -24.97 13.33
CA ASP A 397 3.13 -25.58 12.62
C ASP A 397 2.23 -24.55 11.90
N TYR A 398 2.37 -23.26 12.23
CA TYR A 398 1.60 -22.18 11.61
C TYR A 398 2.35 -21.44 10.49
N PHE A 399 3.56 -21.89 10.14
CA PHE A 399 4.36 -21.33 9.04
C PHE A 399 4.13 -22.06 7.72
N LEU A 400 4.35 -21.33 6.61
CA LEU A 400 4.25 -21.90 5.26
C LEU A 400 5.45 -22.79 4.92
N SER A 401 6.59 -22.58 5.60
CA SER A 401 7.78 -23.42 5.47
C SER A 401 8.68 -23.31 6.69
N LYS A 402 9.45 -24.38 6.95
CA LYS A 402 10.48 -24.37 7.99
C LYS A 402 11.50 -23.25 7.81
N ALA A 403 11.91 -22.97 6.56
CA ALA A 403 12.88 -21.91 6.28
C ALA A 403 12.35 -20.51 6.67
N GLU A 404 11.06 -20.25 6.47
CA GLU A 404 10.43 -18.99 6.91
C GLU A 404 10.42 -18.89 8.45
N TYR A 405 10.05 -19.97 9.14
CA TYR A 405 10.07 -20.03 10.59
C TYR A 405 11.47 -19.74 11.17
N GLU A 406 12.49 -20.44 10.69
CA GLU A 406 13.88 -20.28 11.17
C GLU A 406 14.40 -18.86 10.94
N HIS A 407 13.99 -18.21 9.83
CA HIS A 407 14.35 -16.82 9.56
C HIS A 407 13.83 -15.85 10.63
N TYR A 408 12.54 -15.93 10.96
CA TYR A 408 11.97 -15.04 11.98
C TYR A 408 12.41 -15.40 13.39
N LYS A 409 12.63 -16.70 13.66
CA LYS A 409 13.20 -17.14 14.93
C LYS A 409 14.58 -16.52 15.16
N ALA A 410 15.46 -16.53 14.16
CA ALA A 410 16.78 -15.92 14.26
C ALA A 410 16.73 -14.40 14.55
N ILE A 411 15.71 -13.70 14.04
CA ILE A 411 15.49 -12.27 14.34
C ILE A 411 15.09 -12.11 15.82
N ASP A 412 14.15 -12.91 16.31
CA ASP A 412 13.71 -12.86 17.70
C ASP A 412 14.84 -13.23 18.68
N ASP A 413 15.63 -14.26 18.37
CA ASP A 413 16.80 -14.67 19.16
C ASP A 413 17.83 -13.51 19.25
N PHE A 414 18.15 -12.87 18.13
CA PHE A 414 19.06 -11.73 18.08
C PHE A 414 18.55 -10.52 18.88
N GLN A 415 17.23 -10.25 18.84
CA GLN A 415 16.62 -9.19 19.64
C GLN A 415 16.71 -9.48 21.13
N ALA A 416 16.44 -10.72 21.54
CA ALA A 416 16.56 -11.15 22.93
C ALA A 416 18.00 -11.03 23.44
N GLU A 417 19.00 -11.44 22.64
CA GLU A 417 20.42 -11.28 22.96
C GLU A 417 20.84 -9.81 23.12
N SER A 418 20.21 -8.92 22.35
CA SER A 418 20.45 -7.47 22.43
C SER A 418 19.77 -6.79 23.63
N GLY A 419 18.99 -7.54 24.41
CA GLY A 419 18.18 -7.00 25.51
C GLY A 419 16.95 -6.21 25.04
N TYR A 420 16.55 -6.35 23.78
CA TYR A 420 15.34 -5.72 23.25
C TYR A 420 14.10 -6.54 23.67
N GLU A 421 13.21 -5.91 24.43
CA GLU A 421 11.97 -6.55 24.88
C GLU A 421 10.87 -6.33 23.83
N ASN A 422 10.57 -7.37 23.04
CA ASN A 422 9.48 -7.36 22.09
C ASN A 422 8.21 -7.95 22.73
N SER A 423 7.15 -7.16 22.83
CA SER A 423 5.87 -7.60 23.41
C SER A 423 5.14 -8.65 22.58
N LEU A 424 5.40 -8.70 21.27
CA LEU A 424 4.88 -9.74 20.37
C LEU A 424 6.02 -10.18 19.42
N PRO A 425 6.71 -11.31 19.70
CA PRO A 425 7.80 -11.81 18.87
C PRO A 425 7.39 -11.96 17.40
N HIS A 426 8.34 -11.75 16.47
CA HIS A 426 8.08 -11.82 15.03
C HIS A 426 7.54 -13.19 14.63
N VAL A 427 8.01 -14.26 15.25
CA VAL A 427 7.50 -15.61 14.99
C VAL A 427 6.01 -15.72 15.31
N VAL A 428 5.54 -15.10 16.40
CA VAL A 428 4.11 -15.10 16.77
C VAL A 428 3.30 -14.26 15.79
N GLU A 429 3.77 -13.05 15.50
CA GLU A 429 3.09 -12.17 14.54
C GLU A 429 2.97 -12.86 13.18
N LYS A 430 4.04 -13.48 12.68
CA LYS A 430 4.06 -14.15 11.38
C LYS A 430 3.22 -15.41 11.32
N ALA A 431 3.15 -16.18 12.40
CA ALA A 431 2.21 -17.29 12.52
C ALA A 431 0.76 -16.81 12.31
N ILE A 432 0.36 -15.74 12.98
CA ILE A 432 -0.98 -15.12 12.84
C ILE A 432 -1.22 -14.64 11.41
N LEU A 433 -0.27 -13.91 10.82
CA LEU A 433 -0.40 -13.40 9.45
C LEU A 433 -0.51 -14.54 8.42
N ASN A 434 0.25 -15.63 8.61
CA ASN A 434 0.18 -16.80 7.73
C ASN A 434 -1.17 -17.50 7.81
N GLN A 435 -1.75 -17.64 8.99
CA GLN A 435 -3.12 -18.18 9.10
C GLN A 435 -4.16 -17.26 8.46
N CYS A 436 -4.02 -15.93 8.59
CA CYS A 436 -4.88 -14.99 7.85
C CYS A 436 -4.77 -15.20 6.32
N ARG A 437 -3.56 -15.40 5.79
CA ARG A 437 -3.33 -15.66 4.36
C ARG A 437 -3.97 -16.96 3.88
N LEU A 438 -3.90 -18.01 4.71
CA LEU A 438 -4.52 -19.31 4.42
C LEU A 438 -6.05 -19.20 4.39
N ILE A 439 -6.64 -18.53 5.37
CA ILE A 439 -8.08 -18.24 5.41
C ILE A 439 -8.48 -17.50 4.13
N LEU A 440 -7.75 -16.45 3.73
CA LEU A 440 -8.04 -15.70 2.50
C LEU A 440 -7.97 -16.56 1.23
N LYS A 441 -6.99 -17.47 1.13
CA LYS A 441 -6.87 -18.39 0.00
C LYS A 441 -8.07 -19.34 -0.07
N GLN A 442 -8.47 -19.89 1.08
CA GLN A 442 -9.65 -20.76 1.18
C GLN A 442 -10.96 -19.99 0.91
N SER A 443 -11.02 -18.70 1.23
CA SER A 443 -12.16 -17.83 0.91
C SER A 443 -12.23 -17.52 -0.58
N GLU A 444 -11.09 -17.32 -1.26
CA GLU A 444 -11.05 -17.23 -2.72
C GLU A 444 -11.60 -18.51 -3.34
N ASP A 445 -11.17 -19.68 -2.86
CA ASP A 445 -11.67 -20.97 -3.36
C ASP A 445 -13.18 -21.14 -3.18
N LEU A 446 -13.75 -20.77 -2.01
CA LEU A 446 -15.20 -20.79 -1.83
C LEU A 446 -15.91 -19.85 -2.81
N TYR A 447 -15.42 -18.64 -2.99
CA TYR A 447 -16.02 -17.70 -3.92
C TYR A 447 -15.96 -18.23 -5.37
N ARG A 448 -14.83 -18.84 -5.76
CA ARG A 448 -14.65 -19.52 -7.05
C ARG A 448 -15.67 -20.64 -7.24
N GLU A 449 -15.88 -21.47 -6.23
CA GLU A 449 -16.90 -22.53 -6.26
C GLU A 449 -18.31 -21.97 -6.48
N THR A 450 -18.66 -20.83 -5.85
CA THR A 450 -19.97 -20.20 -6.07
C THR A 450 -20.18 -19.70 -7.50
N LEU A 451 -19.11 -19.52 -8.26
CA LEU A 451 -19.11 -19.14 -9.68
C LEU A 451 -18.87 -20.34 -10.62
N GLY A 452 -18.88 -21.56 -10.09
CA GLY A 452 -18.60 -22.77 -10.86
C GLY A 452 -17.13 -22.95 -11.27
N MET A 453 -16.21 -22.08 -10.82
CA MET A 453 -14.78 -22.14 -11.13
C MET A 453 -14.06 -23.22 -10.30
N PRO A 454 -13.02 -23.87 -10.85
CA PRO A 454 -12.17 -24.78 -10.08
C PRO A 454 -11.36 -24.00 -9.04
N LYS A 455 -10.97 -24.67 -7.94
CA LYS A 455 -10.10 -24.08 -6.91
C LYS A 455 -8.74 -23.73 -7.47
N VAL A 456 -8.02 -22.88 -6.75
CA VAL A 456 -6.66 -22.51 -7.10
C VAL A 456 -5.75 -23.75 -7.05
N GLY A 457 -5.24 -24.15 -8.22
CA GLY A 457 -4.35 -25.31 -8.36
C GLY A 457 -5.08 -26.59 -8.77
N GLU A 458 -6.41 -26.62 -8.68
CA GLU A 458 -7.20 -27.58 -9.44
C GLU A 458 -7.21 -27.08 -10.88
N GLY A 459 -6.66 -27.89 -11.80
CA GLY A 459 -6.84 -27.62 -13.22
C GLY A 459 -8.33 -27.47 -13.51
N TRP A 460 -8.69 -26.70 -14.54
CA TRP A 460 -10.00 -26.91 -15.14
C TRP A 460 -10.07 -28.39 -15.50
N ILE A 461 -11.08 -29.13 -15.01
CA ILE A 461 -11.40 -30.42 -15.63
C ILE A 461 -11.64 -30.09 -17.09
N SER A 462 -10.68 -30.46 -17.90
CA SER A 462 -10.58 -29.96 -19.27
C SER A 462 -10.96 -31.08 -20.20
N GLU A 463 -11.54 -30.68 -21.32
CA GLU A 463 -11.65 -31.45 -22.54
C GLU A 463 -10.43 -32.35 -22.80
N THR A 464 -9.23 -31.80 -22.57
CA THR A 464 -7.94 -32.45 -22.75
C THR A 464 -7.71 -33.62 -21.79
N GLU A 465 -8.15 -33.52 -20.54
CA GLU A 465 -8.06 -34.64 -19.58
C GLU A 465 -9.01 -35.78 -19.98
N LEU A 466 -10.23 -35.44 -20.40
CA LEU A 466 -11.19 -36.41 -20.93
C LEU A 466 -10.64 -37.11 -22.18
N PHE A 467 -10.02 -36.35 -23.09
CA PHE A 467 -9.37 -36.88 -24.29
C PHE A 467 -8.28 -37.91 -23.97
N TYR A 468 -7.39 -37.62 -23.02
CA TYR A 468 -6.34 -38.56 -22.65
C TYR A 468 -6.90 -39.85 -22.06
N LYS A 469 -7.90 -39.78 -21.17
CA LYS A 469 -8.54 -40.96 -20.58
C LYS A 469 -9.19 -41.84 -21.65
N ILE A 470 -9.91 -41.23 -22.59
CA ILE A 470 -10.59 -41.94 -23.68
C ILE A 470 -9.58 -42.55 -24.65
N SER A 471 -8.55 -41.78 -25.06
CA SER A 471 -7.52 -42.26 -26.00
C SER A 471 -6.68 -43.40 -25.41
N GLU A 472 -6.38 -43.35 -24.12
CA GLU A 472 -5.63 -44.40 -23.42
C GLU A 472 -6.43 -45.71 -23.29
N TYR A 473 -7.76 -45.63 -23.20
CA TYR A 473 -8.61 -46.83 -23.19
C TYR A 473 -8.80 -47.41 -24.60
N PHE A 474 -9.07 -46.54 -25.59
CA PHE A 474 -9.33 -46.93 -26.97
C PHE A 474 -8.08 -46.84 -27.87
N LYS A 475 -6.91 -47.32 -27.42
CA LYS A 475 -5.63 -47.23 -28.16
C LYS A 475 -5.65 -47.81 -29.58
N LYS A 476 -6.58 -48.74 -29.84
CA LYS A 476 -6.72 -49.42 -31.14
C LYS A 476 -7.61 -48.66 -32.11
N ASP A 477 -8.35 -47.68 -31.62
CA ASP A 477 -9.21 -46.82 -32.42
C ASP A 477 -8.54 -45.47 -32.66
N GLU A 478 -8.89 -44.84 -33.78
CA GLU A 478 -8.44 -43.48 -34.06
C GLU A 478 -9.33 -42.51 -33.29
N VAL A 479 -8.73 -41.76 -32.36
CA VAL A 479 -9.39 -40.76 -31.53
C VAL A 479 -8.72 -39.41 -31.80
N ILE A 480 -9.50 -38.41 -32.18
CA ILE A 480 -9.00 -37.08 -32.56
C ILE A 480 -9.51 -36.05 -31.56
N HIS A 481 -8.60 -35.23 -31.03
CA HIS A 481 -8.91 -34.05 -30.20
C HIS A 481 -9.19 -32.84 -31.10
N HIS A 482 -10.17 -32.01 -30.77
CA HIS A 482 -10.57 -30.82 -31.55
C HIS A 482 -10.87 -31.11 -33.03
N ALA A 483 -11.58 -32.21 -33.31
CA ALA A 483 -11.85 -32.60 -34.68
C ALA A 483 -12.86 -31.66 -35.35
N SER A 484 -12.57 -31.23 -36.57
CA SER A 484 -13.52 -30.47 -37.40
C SER A 484 -13.84 -31.24 -38.69
N PRO A 485 -14.75 -32.23 -38.64
CA PRO A 485 -15.22 -32.89 -39.84
C PRO A 485 -15.75 -31.86 -40.85
N LYS A 486 -15.54 -32.09 -42.16
CA LYS A 486 -15.92 -31.12 -43.21
C LYS A 486 -17.38 -30.65 -43.12
N TRP A 487 -18.29 -31.49 -42.65
CA TRP A 487 -19.71 -31.19 -42.49
C TRP A 487 -20.03 -30.26 -41.30
N LEU A 488 -19.09 -30.08 -40.37
CA LEU A 488 -19.24 -29.27 -39.15
C LEU A 488 -18.82 -27.79 -39.37
N GLY A 489 -18.15 -27.51 -40.50
CA GLY A 489 -17.82 -26.15 -40.93
C GLY A 489 -16.72 -25.51 -40.07
N ARG A 490 -17.03 -24.37 -39.44
CA ARG A 490 -16.08 -23.64 -38.57
C ARG A 490 -16.07 -24.10 -37.11
N GLN A 491 -16.92 -25.06 -36.76
CA GLN A 491 -17.01 -25.62 -35.41
C GLN A 491 -16.15 -26.89 -35.31
N HIS A 492 -15.81 -27.28 -34.09
CA HIS A 492 -15.12 -28.53 -33.79
C HIS A 492 -15.92 -29.36 -32.79
N LEU A 493 -15.66 -30.66 -32.81
CA LEU A 493 -15.98 -31.60 -31.76
C LEU A 493 -14.79 -31.70 -30.82
N ASP A 494 -15.06 -31.73 -29.52
CA ASP A 494 -14.00 -31.82 -28.52
C ASP A 494 -13.19 -33.12 -28.68
N ILE A 495 -13.89 -34.25 -28.77
CA ILE A 495 -13.29 -35.56 -29.07
C ILE A 495 -14.12 -36.24 -30.14
N TYR A 496 -13.45 -36.88 -31.12
CA TYR A 496 -14.13 -37.53 -32.23
C TYR A 496 -13.50 -38.86 -32.61
N PHE A 497 -14.34 -39.85 -32.85
CA PHE A 497 -14.00 -41.17 -33.39
C PHE A 497 -14.40 -41.24 -34.87
N PRO A 498 -13.47 -41.03 -35.83
CA PRO A 498 -13.84 -40.92 -37.25
C PRO A 498 -14.49 -42.17 -37.82
N LYS A 499 -14.01 -43.35 -37.41
CA LYS A 499 -14.51 -44.64 -37.90
C LYS A 499 -15.89 -45.00 -37.34
N LEU A 500 -16.17 -44.59 -36.11
CA LEU A 500 -17.44 -44.86 -35.43
C LEU A 500 -18.45 -43.72 -35.63
N ASN A 501 -18.00 -42.58 -36.15
CA ASN A 501 -18.78 -41.34 -36.27
C ASN A 501 -19.39 -40.89 -34.92
N ILE A 502 -18.59 -40.95 -33.86
CA ILE A 502 -19.00 -40.54 -32.50
C ILE A 502 -18.28 -39.25 -32.14
N GLY A 503 -19.03 -38.23 -31.75
CA GLY A 503 -18.52 -36.99 -31.16
C GLY A 503 -18.80 -36.94 -29.67
N ILE A 504 -17.86 -36.41 -28.90
CA ILE A 504 -18.00 -36.21 -27.45
C ILE A 504 -17.71 -34.74 -27.17
N GLU A 505 -18.51 -34.13 -26.31
CA GLU A 505 -18.44 -32.70 -25.96
C GLU A 505 -18.48 -32.54 -24.45
N TYR A 506 -17.49 -31.85 -23.89
CA TYR A 506 -17.45 -31.55 -22.46
C TYR A 506 -18.23 -30.26 -22.17
N GLN A 507 -19.23 -30.35 -21.30
CA GLN A 507 -20.10 -29.23 -20.94
C GLN A 507 -19.59 -28.54 -19.67
N GLY A 508 -18.88 -27.43 -19.84
CA GLY A 508 -18.52 -26.54 -18.73
C GLY A 508 -19.69 -25.67 -18.23
N ALA A 509 -19.50 -24.99 -17.10
CA ALA A 509 -20.54 -24.14 -16.48
C ALA A 509 -21.08 -23.05 -17.43
N GLN A 510 -20.25 -22.57 -18.36
CA GLN A 510 -20.63 -21.59 -19.39
C GLN A 510 -21.73 -22.06 -20.35
N HIS A 511 -22.10 -23.34 -20.36
CA HIS A 511 -23.20 -23.88 -21.15
C HIS A 511 -24.56 -23.77 -20.45
N TYR A 512 -24.58 -23.53 -19.13
CA TYR A 512 -25.80 -23.49 -18.32
C TYR A 512 -26.13 -22.11 -17.77
N GLU A 513 -25.12 -21.27 -17.53
CA GLU A 513 -25.31 -19.94 -16.97
C GLU A 513 -24.35 -18.88 -17.54
N PRO A 514 -24.77 -17.59 -17.53
CA PRO A 514 -23.93 -16.49 -17.95
C PRO A 514 -22.84 -16.20 -16.92
N ILE A 515 -21.58 -16.32 -17.35
CA ILE A 515 -20.41 -16.06 -16.52
C ILE A 515 -19.69 -14.81 -17.08
N GLU A 516 -19.63 -13.74 -16.29
CA GLU A 516 -18.99 -12.45 -16.67
C GLU A 516 -17.58 -12.61 -17.24
N PHE A 517 -16.78 -13.50 -16.63
CA PHE A 517 -15.42 -13.81 -17.10
C PHE A 517 -15.37 -14.28 -18.57
N PHE A 518 -16.42 -14.97 -19.04
CA PHE A 518 -16.53 -15.46 -20.42
C PHE A 518 -17.30 -14.50 -21.34
N GLY A 519 -17.64 -13.30 -20.89
CA GLY A 519 -18.41 -12.30 -21.65
C GLY A 519 -19.89 -12.22 -21.26
N GLY A 520 -20.27 -12.80 -20.11
CA GLY A 520 -21.59 -12.63 -19.50
C GLY A 520 -22.73 -13.15 -20.36
N GLN A 521 -23.88 -12.47 -20.28
CA GLN A 521 -25.12 -12.86 -20.95
C GLN A 521 -24.97 -12.98 -22.48
N GLU A 522 -24.24 -12.06 -23.12
CA GLU A 522 -24.07 -12.06 -24.58
C GLU A 522 -23.27 -13.27 -25.07
N ALA A 523 -22.26 -13.68 -24.30
CA ALA A 523 -21.48 -14.87 -24.62
C ALA A 523 -22.28 -16.15 -24.41
N PHE A 524 -23.08 -16.22 -23.35
CA PHE A 524 -23.95 -17.35 -23.04
C PHE A 524 -24.98 -17.62 -24.15
N GLU A 525 -25.67 -16.59 -24.63
CA GLU A 525 -26.64 -16.72 -25.73
C GLU A 525 -25.99 -17.24 -27.02
N LYS A 526 -24.78 -16.77 -27.34
CA LYS A 526 -23.98 -17.26 -28.48
C LYS A 526 -23.55 -18.71 -28.30
N THR A 527 -23.24 -19.14 -27.07
CA THR A 527 -22.90 -20.54 -26.76
C THR A 527 -24.11 -21.45 -26.99
N ILE A 528 -25.30 -21.08 -26.48
CA ILE A 528 -26.54 -21.84 -26.72
C ILE A 528 -26.83 -21.99 -28.23
N GLU A 529 -26.69 -20.91 -28.99
CA GLU A 529 -26.94 -20.94 -30.44
C GLU A 529 -25.95 -21.87 -31.17
N ARG A 530 -24.67 -21.85 -30.78
CA ARG A 530 -23.63 -22.73 -31.33
C ARG A 530 -23.91 -24.20 -31.00
N ASP A 531 -24.24 -24.52 -29.75
CA ASP A 531 -24.50 -25.89 -29.33
C ASP A 531 -25.71 -26.48 -30.04
N LYS A 532 -26.79 -25.69 -30.18
CA LYS A 532 -27.98 -26.09 -30.94
C LYS A 532 -27.63 -26.40 -32.39
N ARG A 533 -26.84 -25.54 -33.04
CA ARG A 533 -26.40 -25.74 -34.42
C ARG A 533 -25.50 -26.97 -34.54
N LYS A 534 -24.58 -27.17 -33.59
CA LYS A 534 -23.68 -28.32 -33.54
C LYS A 534 -24.47 -29.62 -33.47
N LYS A 535 -25.44 -29.70 -32.54
CA LYS A 535 -26.34 -30.86 -32.41
C LYS A 535 -27.10 -31.18 -33.69
N GLN A 536 -27.70 -30.18 -34.34
CA GLN A 536 -28.43 -30.37 -35.61
C GLN A 536 -27.52 -30.90 -36.74
N LEU A 537 -26.27 -30.44 -36.79
CA LEU A 537 -25.30 -30.93 -37.78
C LEU A 537 -24.88 -32.36 -37.49
N CYS A 538 -24.69 -32.74 -36.23
CA CYS A 538 -24.41 -34.12 -35.85
C CYS A 538 -25.56 -35.05 -36.23
N GLU A 539 -26.81 -34.70 -35.89
CA GLU A 539 -28.01 -35.48 -36.25
C GLU A 539 -28.15 -35.68 -37.77
N LYS A 540 -27.97 -34.61 -38.55
CA LYS A 540 -28.05 -34.68 -40.02
C LYS A 540 -27.00 -35.61 -40.65
N ASN A 541 -25.83 -35.73 -40.02
CA ASN A 541 -24.73 -36.56 -40.50
C ASN A 541 -24.65 -37.92 -39.78
N LYS A 542 -25.70 -38.29 -39.02
CA LYS A 542 -25.76 -39.53 -38.24
C LYS A 542 -24.54 -39.71 -37.32
N CYS A 543 -24.03 -38.61 -36.78
CA CYS A 543 -22.96 -38.60 -35.79
C CYS A 543 -23.59 -38.73 -34.41
N ASP A 544 -23.25 -39.79 -33.68
CA ASP A 544 -23.71 -39.97 -32.30
C ASP A 544 -22.96 -38.98 -31.41
N LEU A 545 -23.70 -38.05 -30.78
CA LEU A 545 -23.11 -36.99 -29.96
C LEU A 545 -23.36 -37.26 -28.47
N ILE A 546 -22.27 -37.39 -27.72
CA ILE A 546 -22.29 -37.66 -26.27
C ILE A 546 -21.88 -36.37 -25.54
N TYR A 547 -22.74 -35.90 -24.64
CA TYR A 547 -22.42 -34.79 -23.75
C TYR A 547 -21.86 -35.31 -22.43
N VAL A 548 -20.81 -34.66 -21.94
CA VAL A 548 -20.12 -35.03 -20.70
C VAL A 548 -20.15 -33.85 -19.75
N ASP A 549 -20.93 -33.99 -18.67
CA ASP A 549 -21.13 -32.93 -17.69
C ASP A 549 -20.10 -33.00 -16.55
N LYS A 550 -20.05 -31.94 -15.73
CA LYS A 550 -19.19 -31.90 -14.54
C LYS A 550 -19.59 -33.02 -13.56
N GLY A 551 -18.61 -33.77 -13.06
CA GLY A 551 -18.82 -34.90 -12.15
C GLY A 551 -19.08 -36.25 -12.84
N TYR A 552 -18.78 -36.37 -14.14
CA TYR A 552 -18.92 -37.62 -14.89
C TYR A 552 -18.10 -38.79 -14.31
N GLU A 553 -18.66 -39.99 -14.43
CA GLU A 553 -17.94 -41.26 -14.20
C GLU A 553 -17.42 -41.79 -15.54
N ILE A 554 -16.10 -41.88 -15.69
CA ILE A 554 -15.46 -42.25 -16.98
C ILE A 554 -15.91 -43.63 -17.49
N THR A 555 -16.25 -44.54 -16.58
CA THR A 555 -16.74 -45.89 -16.88
C THR A 555 -18.08 -45.88 -17.62
N GLU A 556 -18.96 -44.91 -17.34
CA GLU A 556 -20.25 -44.78 -18.03
C GLU A 556 -20.06 -44.36 -19.48
N ILE A 557 -19.16 -43.40 -19.72
CA ILE A 557 -18.83 -42.90 -21.06
C ILE A 557 -18.22 -44.02 -21.91
N ILE A 558 -17.25 -44.76 -21.34
CA ILE A 558 -16.63 -45.90 -22.01
C ILE A 558 -17.68 -46.96 -22.37
N THR A 559 -18.54 -47.33 -21.41
CA THR A 559 -19.61 -48.32 -21.64
C THR A 559 -20.57 -47.88 -22.74
N HIS A 560 -20.87 -46.58 -22.83
CA HIS A 560 -21.72 -46.02 -23.88
C HIS A 560 -21.07 -46.15 -25.26
N ILE A 561 -19.79 -45.80 -25.39
CA ILE A 561 -19.03 -45.92 -26.65
C ILE A 561 -18.93 -47.39 -27.09
N GLU A 562 -18.67 -48.31 -26.15
CA GLU A 562 -18.59 -49.74 -26.45
C GLU A 562 -19.93 -50.33 -26.94
N LYS A 563 -21.06 -49.89 -26.35
CA LYS A 563 -22.39 -50.30 -26.82
C LYS A 563 -22.63 -49.90 -28.28
N ILE A 564 -22.26 -48.67 -28.65
CA ILE A 564 -22.37 -48.18 -30.04
C ILE A 564 -21.47 -49.01 -30.95
N LYS A 565 -20.22 -49.28 -30.52
CA LYS A 565 -19.24 -50.08 -31.27
C LYS A 565 -19.72 -51.51 -31.54
N ILE A 566 -20.33 -52.17 -30.56
CA ILE A 566 -20.89 -53.53 -30.70
C ILE A 566 -22.13 -53.52 -31.61
N GLY A 567 -22.95 -52.48 -31.53
CA GLY A 567 -24.11 -52.29 -32.42
C GLY A 567 -23.71 -52.13 -33.89
N ALA A 568 -22.64 -51.38 -34.17
CA ALA A 568 -22.12 -51.17 -35.52
C ALA A 568 -21.52 -52.43 -36.16
N GLN A 569 -20.95 -53.34 -35.35
CA GLN A 569 -20.39 -54.62 -35.83
C GLN A 569 -21.46 -55.68 -36.17
N LYS A 570 -22.72 -55.51 -35.76
CA LYS A 570 -23.82 -56.44 -36.09
C LYS A 570 -24.43 -56.23 -37.49
N TYR A 571 -24.04 -55.17 -38.20
CA TYR A 571 -24.56 -54.80 -39.52
C TYR A 571 -23.48 -54.75 -40.62
N LEU A 572 -22.27 -55.24 -40.30
CA LEU A 572 -21.20 -55.60 -41.24
C LEU A 572 -21.21 -57.12 -41.42
#